data_AF-A0A4Y2HM96-F1
#
_entry.id   AF-A0A4Y2HM96-F1
#
_cell.length_a   1.000
_cell.length_b   1.000
_cell.length_c   1.000
_cell.angle_alpha   90.00
_cell.angle_beta   90.00
_cell.angle_gamma   90.00
#
_symmetry.space_group_name_H-M   'P 1'
#
loop_
_entity.id
_entity.type
_entity.pdbx_description
1 polymer ?
#
loop_
_entity_poly.entity_id
_entity_poly.type
_entity_poly.pdbx_seq_one_letter_code
_entity_poly.pdbx_strand_id
1 'polypeptide(L)'
;MVCKIQWHPIMVASIHQKNFVISFKNGILHIFVLPHHPSSNGNAERFLQTTKDALNRIISCDWNQRVTSFLLAQLTTPSAATGFSPAELLIKRTLKTVLSILQPDMVEDRKRRNEELLDKC
;
A
#
# COMPACT_ATOMS: atom_id res chain seq x y z
N MET A 1 -36.94 -23.51 11.43
CA MET A 1 -36.10 -22.32 11.66
C MET A 1 -34.83 -22.44 10.83
N VAL A 2 -34.83 -21.89 9.61
CA VAL A 2 -33.62 -21.66 8.81
C VAL A 2 -33.90 -20.39 8.01
N CYS A 3 -33.23 -19.29 8.35
CA CYS A 3 -33.33 -18.06 7.56
C CYS A 3 -32.34 -18.16 6.40
N LYS A 4 -32.88 -18.43 5.21
CA LYS A 4 -32.16 -18.53 3.95
C LYS A 4 -32.25 -17.16 3.28
N ILE A 5 -31.23 -16.34 3.44
CA ILE A 5 -31.17 -15.03 2.77
C ILE A 5 -30.76 -15.28 1.32
N GLN A 6 -31.77 -15.26 0.46
CA GLN A 6 -31.68 -15.41 -0.97
C GLN A 6 -31.30 -14.05 -1.58
N TRP A 7 -30.10 -13.94 -2.14
CA TRP A 7 -29.72 -12.79 -2.94
C TRP A 7 -30.44 -12.83 -4.28
N HIS A 8 -31.34 -11.88 -4.53
CA HIS A 8 -31.74 -11.50 -5.88
C HIS A 8 -31.32 -10.06 -6.17
N PRO A 9 -30.95 -9.74 -7.43
CA PRO A 9 -30.22 -8.53 -7.77
C PRO A 9 -31.20 -7.43 -8.16
N ILE A 10 -31.41 -6.44 -7.29
CA ILE A 10 -32.14 -5.22 -7.67
C ILE A 10 -31.42 -4.01 -7.09
N MET A 11 -31.03 -3.12 -8.02
CA MET A 11 -30.44 -1.79 -7.86
C MET A 11 -28.94 -1.70 -7.58
N VAL A 12 -28.14 -2.07 -8.59
CA VAL A 12 -26.95 -1.27 -8.90
C VAL A 12 -27.46 0.09 -9.35
N ALA A 13 -27.49 1.07 -8.44
CA ALA A 13 -27.67 2.45 -8.85
C ALA A 13 -26.57 2.78 -9.86
N SER A 14 -27.02 3.13 -11.05
CA SER A 14 -26.21 3.42 -12.23
C SER A 14 -25.24 4.56 -11.95
N ILE A 15 -24.00 4.26 -11.55
CA ILE A 15 -22.89 5.22 -11.59
C ILE A 15 -22.28 5.13 -12.99
N HIS A 16 -22.97 5.74 -13.96
CA HIS A 16 -22.45 5.93 -15.30
C HIS A 16 -21.64 7.23 -15.33
N GLN A 17 -20.37 7.17 -14.95
CA GLN A 17 -19.41 8.23 -15.28
C GLN A 17 -18.08 7.62 -15.72
N LYS A 18 -18.11 6.97 -16.89
CA LYS A 18 -16.92 6.47 -17.57
C LYS A 18 -16.25 7.61 -18.35
N ASN A 19 -15.59 8.54 -17.66
CA ASN A 19 -14.58 9.40 -18.30
C ASN A 19 -13.23 8.70 -18.24
N PHE A 20 -13.12 7.65 -19.05
CA PHE A 20 -11.91 6.89 -19.30
C PHE A 20 -11.14 7.60 -20.40
N VAL A 21 -10.09 8.34 -20.04
CA VAL A 21 -9.18 8.91 -21.03
C VAL A 21 -7.94 8.01 -21.10
N ILE A 22 -7.78 7.30 -22.23
CA ILE A 22 -6.54 6.59 -22.51
C ILE A 22 -5.49 7.62 -22.88
N SER A 23 -4.40 7.69 -22.12
CA SER A 23 -3.24 8.49 -22.53
C SER A 23 -2.43 7.67 -23.54
N PHE A 24 -2.61 7.98 -24.82
CA PHE A 24 -2.08 7.20 -25.95
C PHE A 24 -0.55 7.14 -26.04
N LYS A 25 0.21 7.94 -25.26
CA LYS A 25 1.67 7.98 -25.37
C LYS A 25 2.38 6.79 -24.72
N ASN A 26 1.81 6.24 -23.65
CA ASN A 26 2.43 5.15 -22.87
C ASN A 26 1.50 3.94 -22.66
N GLY A 27 0.30 3.93 -23.25
CA GLY A 27 -0.70 2.89 -23.02
C GLY A 27 -1.25 2.85 -21.59
N ILE A 28 -1.03 3.92 -20.82
CA ILE A 28 -1.47 4.01 -19.43
C ILE A 28 -2.92 4.47 -19.40
N LEU A 29 -3.73 3.69 -18.73
CA LEU A 29 -5.09 4.07 -18.41
C LEU A 29 -5.12 5.05 -17.23
N HIS A 30 -5.68 6.23 -17.44
CA HIS A 30 -6.01 7.15 -16.37
C HIS A 30 -7.46 6.97 -15.89
N ILE A 31 -7.63 6.62 -14.61
CA ILE A 31 -8.93 6.51 -13.96
C ILE A 31 -9.12 7.74 -13.07
N PHE A 32 -10.20 8.48 -13.30
CA PHE A 32 -10.54 9.65 -12.50
C PHE A 32 -11.54 9.29 -11.39
N VAL A 33 -11.38 9.94 -10.24
CA VAL A 33 -12.34 9.92 -9.14
C VAL A 33 -13.30 11.09 -9.30
N LEU A 34 -14.58 10.89 -8.96
CA LEU A 34 -15.57 11.97 -9.01
C LEU A 34 -15.15 13.12 -8.07
N PRO A 35 -15.40 14.38 -8.46
CA PRO A 35 -15.31 15.50 -7.55
C PRO A 35 -16.15 15.23 -6.29
N HIS A 36 -15.62 15.56 -5.11
CA HIS A 36 -16.28 15.35 -3.80
C HIS A 36 -16.51 13.89 -3.39
N HIS A 37 -15.75 12.94 -3.94
CA HIS A 37 -15.81 11.53 -3.51
C HIS A 37 -14.47 11.03 -2.92
N PRO A 38 -14.05 11.56 -1.74
CA PRO A 38 -12.73 11.27 -1.15
C PRO A 38 -12.55 9.79 -0.79
N SER A 39 -13.65 9.06 -0.53
CA SER A 39 -13.61 7.62 -0.20
C SER A 39 -12.96 6.77 -1.29
N SER A 40 -13.10 7.14 -2.57
CA SER A 40 -12.47 6.42 -3.68
C SER A 40 -10.95 6.55 -3.73
N ASN A 41 -10.36 7.60 -3.15
CA ASN A 41 -8.92 7.83 -3.11
C ASN A 41 -8.33 7.81 -1.69
N GLY A 42 -9.09 7.29 -0.72
CA GLY A 42 -8.76 7.39 0.69
C GLY A 42 -7.40 6.77 1.06
N ASN A 43 -6.95 5.73 0.36
CA ASN A 43 -5.63 5.13 0.60
C ASN A 43 -4.49 6.09 0.23
N ALA A 44 -4.60 6.80 -0.91
CA ALA A 44 -3.59 7.77 -1.30
C ALA A 44 -3.58 8.97 -0.34
N GLU A 45 -4.76 9.44 0.07
CA GLU A 45 -4.89 10.55 1.02
C GLU A 45 -4.28 10.20 2.38
N ARG A 46 -4.57 9.02 2.94
CA ARG A 46 -3.98 8.54 4.20
C ARG A 46 -2.46 8.38 4.09
N PHE A 47 -1.98 7.87 2.96
CA PHE A 47 -0.55 7.75 2.72
C PHE A 47 0.13 9.13 2.67
N LEU A 48 -0.48 10.12 2.01
CA LEU A 48 0.02 11.48 1.97
C LEU A 48 0.02 12.15 3.35
N GLN A 49 -1.02 11.93 4.15
CA GLN A 49 -1.06 12.41 5.54
C GLN A 49 0.12 11.84 6.34
N THR A 50 0.31 10.53 6.30
CA THR A 50 1.43 9.84 6.96
C THR A 50 2.78 10.36 6.47
N THR A 51 2.91 10.62 5.17
CA THR A 51 4.12 11.16 4.55
C THR A 51 4.44 12.56 5.09
N LYS A 52 3.44 13.45 5.14
CA LYS A 52 3.60 14.80 5.67
C LYS A 52 4.03 14.76 7.13
N ASP A 53 3.36 13.95 7.94
CA ASP A 53 3.66 13.82 9.36
C ASP A 53 5.07 13.26 9.59
N ALA A 54 5.48 12.26 8.83
CA ALA A 54 6.82 11.69 8.91
C ALA A 54 7.90 12.69 8.49
N LEU A 55 7.70 13.41 7.39
CA LEU A 55 8.65 14.43 6.93
C LEU A 55 8.75 15.58 7.94
N ASN A 56 7.66 16.02 8.54
CA ASN A 56 7.67 17.08 9.57
C ASN A 56 8.46 16.69 10.83
N ARG A 57 8.53 15.39 11.14
CA ARG A 57 9.33 14.88 12.28
C ARG A 57 10.84 14.87 11.99
N ILE A 58 11.25 14.72 10.73
CA ILE A 58 12.66 14.71 10.35
C ILE A 58 13.09 16.15 10.06
N ILE A 59 13.72 16.83 11.03
CA ILE A 59 14.02 18.27 10.94
C ILE A 59 15.50 18.54 10.55
N SER A 60 16.40 17.58 10.80
CA SER A 60 17.85 17.83 10.84
C SER A 60 18.61 17.69 9.52
N CYS A 61 17.96 17.36 8.41
CA CYS A 61 18.64 16.95 7.16
C CYS A 61 18.15 17.74 5.93
N ASP A 62 18.94 17.70 4.85
CA ASP A 62 18.52 18.22 3.54
C ASP A 62 17.20 17.58 3.08
N TRP A 63 16.41 18.32 2.29
CA TRP A 63 15.12 17.84 1.79
C TRP A 63 15.23 16.50 1.08
N ASN A 64 16.22 16.31 0.22
CA ASN A 64 16.39 15.07 -0.52
C ASN A 64 16.69 13.91 0.42
N GLN A 65 17.55 14.13 1.42
CA GLN A 65 17.87 13.11 2.41
C GLN A 65 16.64 12.71 3.23
N ARG A 66 15.80 13.68 3.63
CA ARG A 66 14.54 13.42 4.35
C ARG A 66 13.61 12.53 3.54
N VAL A 67 13.43 12.85 2.27
CA VAL A 67 12.56 12.08 1.36
C VAL A 67 13.14 10.69 1.12
N THR A 68 14.44 10.57 0.84
CA THR A 68 15.09 9.27 0.63
C THR A 68 15.01 8.38 1.86
N SER A 69 15.27 8.92 3.05
CA SER A 69 15.15 8.18 4.31
C SER A 69 13.72 7.73 4.58
N PHE A 70 12.74 8.60 4.33
CA PHE A 70 11.32 8.25 4.45
C PHE A 70 10.93 7.12 3.48
N LEU A 71 11.29 7.23 2.20
CA LEU A 71 10.98 6.23 1.19
C LEU A 71 11.62 4.88 1.53
N LEU A 72 12.88 4.89 1.96
CA LEU A 72 13.57 3.66 2.39
C LEU A 72 12.85 3.01 3.58
N ALA A 73 12.42 3.80 4.56
CA ALA A 73 11.68 3.29 5.72
C ALA A 73 10.33 2.69 5.29
N GLN A 74 9.56 3.37 4.43
CA GLN A 74 8.28 2.86 3.94
C GLN A 74 8.44 1.58 3.12
N LEU A 75 9.48 1.48 2.29
CA LEU A 75 9.73 0.31 1.44
C LEU A 75 10.20 -0.92 2.22
N THR A 76 10.89 -0.72 3.35
CA THR A 76 11.51 -1.79 4.15
C THR A 76 10.69 -2.21 5.37
N THR A 77 9.78 -1.34 5.84
CA THR A 77 8.92 -1.62 6.98
C THR A 77 7.79 -2.56 6.54
N PRO A 78 7.62 -3.72 7.20
CA PRO A 78 6.51 -4.60 6.88
C PRO A 78 5.17 -4.02 7.31
N SER A 79 4.15 -4.23 6.48
CA SER A 79 2.78 -3.82 6.78
C SER A 79 2.18 -4.74 7.82
N ALA A 80 1.48 -4.20 8.83
CA ALA A 80 0.78 -5.00 9.82
C ALA A 80 -0.32 -5.89 9.21
N ALA A 81 -0.92 -5.47 8.09
CA ALA A 81 -1.99 -6.22 7.43
C ALA A 81 -1.48 -7.44 6.66
N THR A 82 -0.27 -7.36 6.13
CA THR A 82 0.27 -8.35 5.18
C THR A 82 1.49 -9.07 5.74
N GLY A 83 2.13 -8.56 6.78
CA GLY A 83 3.38 -9.08 7.34
C GLY A 83 4.62 -8.78 6.48
N PHE A 84 4.46 -8.53 5.17
CA PHE A 84 5.53 -8.22 4.22
C PHE A 84 5.70 -6.72 3.99
N SER A 85 6.91 -6.32 3.62
CA SER A 85 7.24 -4.95 3.22
C SER A 85 6.82 -4.66 1.78
N PRO A 86 6.54 -3.39 1.42
CA PRO A 86 6.19 -3.04 0.05
C PRO A 86 7.24 -3.44 -0.98
N ALA A 87 8.53 -3.36 -0.64
CA ALA A 87 9.60 -3.79 -1.55
C ALA A 87 9.56 -5.31 -1.82
N GLU A 88 9.25 -6.11 -0.80
CA GLU A 88 9.06 -7.55 -0.96
C GLU A 88 7.86 -7.86 -1.84
N LEU A 89 6.73 -7.16 -1.65
CA LEU A 89 5.54 -7.38 -2.46
C LEU A 89 5.74 -6.96 -3.93
N LEU A 90 6.48 -5.88 -4.17
CA LEU A 90 6.70 -5.34 -5.51
C LEU A 90 7.80 -6.08 -6.28
N ILE A 91 8.93 -6.38 -5.63
CA ILE A 91 10.15 -6.89 -6.28
C ILE A 91 10.40 -8.37 -5.95
N LYS A 92 9.61 -8.96 -5.03
CA LYS A 92 9.79 -10.33 -4.50
C LYS A 92 11.17 -10.56 -3.90
N ARG A 93 11.79 -9.49 -3.38
CA ARG A 93 13.12 -9.52 -2.76
C ARG A 93 13.14 -8.60 -1.55
N THR A 94 13.91 -9.00 -0.54
CA THR A 94 14.17 -8.19 0.65
C THR A 94 15.27 -7.18 0.37
N LEU A 95 14.98 -5.89 0.59
CA LEU A 95 16.03 -4.87 0.52
C LEU A 95 17.01 -5.04 1.69
N LYS A 96 18.30 -5.02 1.39
CA LYS A 96 19.35 -5.08 2.41
C LYS A 96 19.46 -3.72 3.10
N THR A 97 19.02 -3.66 4.34
CA THR A 97 19.20 -2.51 5.23
C THR A 97 20.31 -2.79 6.25
N VAL A 98 20.77 -1.76 6.95
CA VAL A 98 21.73 -1.92 8.06
C VAL A 98 21.21 -2.92 9.09
N LEU A 99 19.92 -2.86 9.44
CA LEU A 99 19.30 -3.80 10.37
C LEU A 99 19.34 -5.25 9.84
N SER A 100 19.12 -5.45 8.55
CA SER A 100 19.21 -6.78 7.93
C SER A 100 20.63 -7.36 7.95
N ILE A 101 21.66 -6.52 7.99
CA ILE A 101 23.05 -6.94 8.08
C ILE A 101 23.41 -7.26 9.54
N LEU A 102 22.92 -6.45 10.48
CA LEU A 102 23.22 -6.61 11.91
C LEU A 102 22.48 -7.79 12.55
N GLN A 103 21.27 -8.12 12.08
CA GLN A 103 20.41 -9.16 12.65
C GLN A 103 19.76 -10.01 11.55
N PRO A 104 20.53 -10.88 10.88
CA PRO A 104 20.02 -11.72 9.79
C PRO A 104 19.03 -12.80 10.28
N ASP A 105 19.21 -13.29 11.50
CA ASP A 105 18.34 -14.25 12.19
C ASP A 105 16.89 -13.72 12.33
N MET A 106 16.75 -12.48 12.78
CA MET A 106 15.46 -11.81 12.98
C MET A 106 14.68 -11.61 11.68
N VAL A 107 15.38 -11.49 10.55
CA VAL A 107 14.76 -11.35 9.22
C VAL A 107 14.19 -12.69 8.76
N GLU A 108 14.93 -13.78 8.92
CA GLU A 108 14.48 -15.11 8.52
C GLU A 108 13.34 -15.63 9.40
N ASP A 109 13.41 -15.42 10.72
CA ASP A 109 12.32 -15.77 11.64
C ASP A 109 11.01 -15.02 11.35
N ARG A 110 11.13 -13.78 10.86
CA ARG A 110 9.97 -12.97 10.44
C ARG A 110 9.37 -13.53 9.16
N LYS A 111 10.19 -13.85 8.16
CA LYS A 111 9.71 -14.44 6.89
C LYS A 111 8.95 -15.73 7.13
N ARG A 112 9.53 -16.65 7.90
CA ARG A 112 8.89 -17.92 8.25
C ARG A 112 7.52 -17.72 8.88
N ARG A 113 7.42 -16.81 9.88
CA ARG A 113 6.12 -16.49 10.51
C ARG A 113 5.11 -15.92 9.51
N ASN A 114 5.55 -15.07 8.60
CA ASN A 114 4.66 -14.48 7.61
C ASN A 114 4.20 -15.50 6.56
N GLU A 115 5.07 -16.41 6.12
CA GLU A 115 4.73 -17.52 5.22
C GLU A 115 3.71 -18.45 5.87
N GLU A 116 3.90 -18.81 7.15
CA GLU A 116 2.92 -19.59 7.93
C GLU A 116 1.56 -18.88 8.07
N LEU A 117 1.51 -17.55 8.03
CA LEU A 117 0.26 -16.79 8.06
C LEU A 117 -0.45 -16.80 6.69
N LEU A 118 0.31 -16.83 5.60
CA LEU A 118 -0.25 -16.91 4.25
C LEU A 118 -0.82 -18.30 3.96
N ASP A 119 -0.17 -19.37 4.43
CA ASP A 119 -0.63 -20.76 4.22
C ASP A 119 -1.90 -21.13 5.01
N LYS A 120 -2.30 -20.28 5.97
CA LYS A 120 -3.49 -20.47 6.82
C LYS A 120 -4.76 -19.81 6.25
N CYS A 121 -4.68 -19.14 5.11
CA CYS A 121 -5.82 -18.52 4.41
C CYS A 121 -6.24 -19.37 3.21
#